data_AF-A0A7Y1M5H2-F1
#
_entry.id   AF-A0A7Y1M5H2-F1
#
_cell.length_a   1.000
_cell.length_b   1.000
_cell.length_c   1.000
_cell.angle_alpha   90.00
_cell.angle_beta   90.00
_cell.angle_gamma   90.00
#
_symmetry.space_group_name_H-M   'P 1'
#
loop_
_entity.id
_entity.type
_entity.pdbx_description
1 polymer ?
#
loop_
_entity_poly.entity_id
_entity_poly.type
_entity_poly.pdbx_seq_one_letter_code
_entity_poly.pdbx_strand_id
1 'polypeptide(L)' 'MIDVSQLQKIKSAQELEEDLALDQAHGYLRDSDWYAFAQLEEGTPMPADIKAARNAARATIYRLAEKRLP' A
#
# COMPACT_ATOMS: atom_id res chain seq x y z
N MET A 1 4.51 -39.71 11.54
CA MET A 1 4.11 -38.42 12.14
C MET A 1 4.00 -37.43 10.98
N ILE A 2 2.80 -36.94 10.67
CA ILE A 2 2.63 -35.95 9.59
C ILE A 2 3.14 -34.62 10.11
N ASP A 3 4.15 -34.06 9.43
CA ASP A 3 4.70 -32.75 9.76
C ASP A 3 3.73 -31.67 9.28
N VAL A 4 2.89 -31.21 10.20
CA VAL A 4 1.90 -30.16 9.97
C VAL A 4 2.49 -28.74 9.93
N SER A 5 3.81 -28.59 10.15
CA SER A 5 4.48 -27.27 10.08
C SER A 5 4.47 -26.66 8.67
N GLN A 6 4.26 -27.48 7.64
CA GLN A 6 4.22 -27.10 6.22
C GLN A 6 2.82 -26.72 5.73
N LEU A 7 1.78 -26.82 6.58
CA LEU A 7 0.45 -26.35 6.21
C LEU A 7 0.46 -24.83 6.13
N GLN A 8 0.68 -24.29 4.93
CA GLN A 8 0.42 -22.89 4.66
C GLN A 8 -1.03 -22.60 5.07
N LYS A 9 -1.19 -21.69 6.05
CA LYS A 9 -2.52 -21.23 6.44
C LYS A 9 -3.18 -20.66 5.19
N ILE A 10 -4.33 -21.22 4.84
CA ILE A 10 -5.19 -20.64 3.81
C ILE A 10 -5.55 -19.25 4.31
N LYS A 11 -5.20 -18.22 3.52
CA LYS A 11 -5.55 -16.84 3.84
C LYS A 11 -7.07 -16.73 3.97
N SER A 12 -7.51 -16.05 5.01
CA SER A 12 -8.89 -15.61 5.15
C SER A 12 -9.26 -14.63 4.02
N ALA A 13 -10.56 -14.48 3.77
CA ALA A 13 -11.04 -13.46 2.83
C ALA A 13 -10.55 -12.05 3.21
N GLN A 14 -10.50 -11.75 4.51
CA GLN A 14 -9.98 -10.49 5.02
C GLN A 14 -8.49 -10.29 4.70
N GLU A 15 -7.65 -11.30 4.88
CA GLU A 15 -6.23 -11.21 4.54
C GLU A 15 -6.01 -10.99 3.04
N LEU A 16 -6.84 -11.60 2.19
CA LEU A 16 -6.78 -11.39 0.73
C LEU A 16 -7.18 -9.96 0.34
N GLU A 17 -8.24 -9.42 0.94
CA GLU A 17 -8.67 -8.04 0.73
C GLU A 17 -7.61 -7.04 1.20
N GLU A 18 -6.95 -7.32 2.32
CA GLU A 18 -5.88 -6.47 2.85
C GLU A 18 -4.64 -6.48 1.97
N ASP A 19 -4.27 -7.64 1.42
CA ASP A 19 -3.18 -7.73 0.43
C ASP A 19 -3.51 -6.95 -0.84
N LEU A 20 -4.72 -7.10 -1.37
CA LEU A 20 -5.16 -6.35 -2.54
C LEU A 20 -5.13 -4.83 -2.29
N ALA A 21 -5.60 -4.38 -1.13
CA ALA A 21 -5.56 -2.97 -0.75
C ALA A 21 -4.12 -2.44 -0.61
N LEU A 22 -3.19 -3.27 -0.14
CA LEU A 22 -1.77 -2.93 -0.02
C LEU A 22 -1.14 -2.78 -1.42
N ASP A 23 -1.39 -3.74 -2.31
CA ASP A 23 -0.88 -3.73 -3.69
C ASP A 23 -1.38 -2.51 -4.46
N GLN A 24 -2.67 -2.19 -4.31
CA GLN A 24 -3.27 -0.99 -4.92
C GLN A 24 -2.64 0.30 -4.37
N ALA A 25 -2.41 0.38 -3.06
CA ALA A 25 -1.79 1.55 -2.45
C ALA A 25 -0.35 1.75 -2.94
N HIS A 26 0.45 0.69 -2.99
CA HIS A 26 1.81 0.75 -3.53
C HIS A 26 1.83 1.09 -5.03
N GLY A 27 0.94 0.47 -5.82
CA GLY A 27 0.78 0.76 -7.23
C GLY A 27 0.46 2.23 -7.47
N TYR A 28 -0.52 2.76 -6.74
CA TYR A 28 -0.90 4.17 -6.87
C TYR A 28 0.25 5.12 -6.53
N LEU A 29 1.01 4.85 -5.46
CA LEU A 29 2.17 5.67 -5.11
C LEU A 29 3.21 5.65 -6.22
N ARG A 30 3.58 4.48 -6.72
CA ARG A 30 4.55 4.33 -7.81
C ARG A 30 4.10 5.07 -9.08
N ASP A 31 2.84 4.88 -9.47
CA ASP A 31 2.29 5.42 -10.71
C ASP A 31 2.12 6.95 -10.64
N SER A 32 2.05 7.52 -9.42
CA SER A 32 1.95 8.96 -9.17
C SER A 32 3.23 9.61 -8.64
N ASP A 33 4.36 8.89 -8.59
CA ASP A 33 5.62 9.44 -8.06
C ASP A 33 6.21 10.54 -8.94
N TRP A 34 5.91 10.53 -10.24
CA TRP A 34 6.32 11.60 -11.16
C TRP A 34 5.86 12.97 -10.68
N TYR A 35 4.66 13.08 -10.07
CA TYR A 35 4.18 14.35 -9.51
C TYR A 35 5.03 14.81 -8.32
N ALA A 36 5.57 13.88 -7.54
CA ALA A 36 6.47 14.21 -6.45
C ALA A 36 7.84 14.67 -6.98
N PHE A 37 8.33 14.05 -8.06
CA PHE A 37 9.56 14.47 -8.72
C PHE A 37 9.41 15.84 -9.39
N ALA A 38 8.35 16.08 -10.16
CA ALA A 38 8.08 17.38 -10.78
C ALA A 38 8.01 18.52 -9.74
N GLN A 39 7.41 18.27 -8.57
CA GLN A 39 7.41 19.23 -7.47
C GLN A 39 8.81 19.53 -6.92
N LEU A 40 9.66 18.51 -6.79
CA LEU A 40 11.02 18.65 -6.27
C LEU A 40 11.96 19.32 -7.27
N GLU A 41 11.83 18.98 -8.55
CA GLU A 41 12.74 19.43 -9.61
C GLU A 41 12.33 20.80 -10.18
N GLU A 42 11.05 20.98 -10.48
CA GLU A 42 10.54 22.14 -11.22
C GLU A 42 9.70 23.08 -10.34
N GLY A 43 9.44 22.69 -9.09
CA GLY A 43 8.54 23.43 -8.19
C GLY A 43 7.07 23.31 -8.57
N THR A 44 6.70 22.47 -9.54
CA THR A 44 5.33 22.32 -9.99
C THR A 44 4.45 21.71 -8.89
N PRO A 45 3.38 22.40 -8.45
CA PRO A 45 2.52 21.89 -7.41
C PRO A 45 1.82 20.61 -7.84
N MET A 46 1.89 19.60 -6.97
CA MET A 46 1.09 18.38 -7.13
C MET A 46 -0.41 18.72 -7.08
N PRO A 47 -1.22 18.22 -8.04
CA PRO A 47 -2.67 18.40 -8.03
C PRO A 47 -3.29 17.92 -6.71
N ALA A 48 -4.33 18.64 -6.24
CA ALA A 48 -4.90 18.43 -4.92
C ALA A 48 -5.54 17.05 -4.74
N ASP A 49 -6.19 16.55 -5.79
CA ASP A 49 -6.77 15.21 -5.89
C ASP A 49 -5.68 14.12 -5.82
N ILE A 50 -4.59 14.29 -6.56
CA ILE A 50 -3.44 13.37 -6.52
C ILE A 50 -2.80 13.38 -5.13
N LYS A 51 -2.62 14.55 -4.52
CA LYS A 51 -2.08 14.68 -3.17
C LYS A 51 -2.97 13.97 -2.14
N ALA A 52 -4.28 14.16 -2.21
CA ALA A 52 -5.25 13.51 -1.33
C ALA A 52 -5.20 11.98 -1.49
N ALA A 53 -5.22 11.48 -2.73
CA ALA A 53 -5.15 10.06 -3.00
C ALA A 53 -3.81 9.42 -2.59
N ARG A 54 -2.68 10.12 -2.78
CA ARG A 54 -1.37 9.65 -2.27
C ARG A 54 -1.36 9.58 -0.74
N ASN A 55 -2.00 10.52 -0.05
CA ASN A 55 -2.13 10.48 1.41
C ASN A 55 -3.01 9.31 1.87
N ALA A 56 -4.11 9.03 1.17
CA ALA A 56 -4.96 7.88 1.44
C ALA A 56 -4.21 6.55 1.25
N ALA A 57 -3.44 6.42 0.16
CA ALA A 57 -2.61 5.25 -0.09
C ALA A 57 -1.58 5.01 1.04
N ARG A 58 -0.87 6.07 1.48
CA ARG A 58 0.04 5.97 2.62
C ARG A 58 -0.67 5.56 3.90
N ALA A 59 -1.85 6.12 4.18
CA ALA A 59 -2.64 5.75 5.35
C ALA A 59 -3.04 4.27 5.33
N THR A 60 -3.42 3.72 4.16
CA THR A 60 -3.68 2.29 4.00
C THR A 60 -2.46 1.45 4.33
N ILE A 61 -1.29 1.82 3.81
CA ILE A 61 -0.03 1.10 4.08
C ILE A 61 0.29 1.13 5.58
N TYR A 62 0.23 2.29 6.23
CA TYR A 62 0.56 2.40 7.66
C TYR A 62 -0.41 1.59 8.53
N ARG A 63 -1.72 1.71 8.28
CA ARG A 63 -2.74 0.93 9.00
C ARG A 63 -2.49 -0.58 8.90
N LEU A 64 -2.15 -1.07 7.69
CA LEU A 64 -1.91 -2.50 7.47
C LEU A 64 -0.55 -2.95 7.98
N ALA A 65 0.47 -2.10 7.95
CA ALA A 65 1.77 -2.37 8.55
C ALA A 65 1.67 -2.49 10.07
N GLU A 66 0.94 -1.58 10.73
CA GLU A 66 0.67 -1.63 12.16
C GLU A 66 -0.05 -2.93 12.56
N LYS A 67 -1.05 -3.35 11.78
CA LYS A 67 -1.78 -4.60 12.02
C LYS A 67 -0.89 -5.85 11.94
N ARG A 68 0.23 -5.78 11.21
CA ARG A 68 1.15 -6.89 10.98
C ARG A 68 2.34 -6.91 11.95
N LEU A 69 2.46 -5.92 12.85
CA LEU A 69 3.45 -5.95 13.92
C LEU A 69 3.08 -7.06 14.93
N PRO A 70 4.07 -7.83 15.42
CA PRO A 70 3.86 -8.95 16.34
C PRO A 70 3.45 -8.51 17.76
#